data_AF-A0A225W7P5-F1
#
_entry.id   AF-A0A225W7P5-F1
#
_cell.length_a   1.000
_cell.length_b   1.000
_cell.length_c   1.000
_cell.angle_alpha   90.00
_cell.angle_beta   90.00
_cell.angle_gamma   90.00
#
_symmetry.space_group_name_H-M   'P 1'
#
loop_
_entity.id
_entity.type
_entity.pdbx_description
1 polymer ?
#
loop_
_entity_poly.entity_id
_entity_poly.type
_entity_poly.pdbx_seq_one_letter_code
_entity_poly.pdbx_strand_id
1 'polypeptide(L)'
;MTIADKFASEWSSILSRQHNEVGSMRMEFEFDRFTTIPHDRRLDLADNKQLMQEVTQDEVVSAIESLNRHNAAGSDGINNDLSRATGMTRCR
;
A
#
# COMPACT_ATOMS: atom_id res chain seq x y z
N MET A 1 38.59 -24.29 -8.79
CA MET A 1 37.47 -23.35 -9.01
C MET A 1 37.60 -22.23 -7.99
N THR A 2 37.77 -21.00 -8.45
CA THR A 2 37.96 -19.83 -7.58
C THR A 2 36.61 -19.35 -7.03
N ILE A 3 36.63 -18.49 -6.01
CA ILE A 3 35.42 -17.83 -5.49
C ILE A 3 34.73 -17.04 -6.60
N ALA A 4 35.50 -16.36 -7.45
CA ALA A 4 34.99 -15.62 -8.60
C ALA A 4 34.23 -16.52 -9.59
N ASP A 5 34.72 -17.73 -9.86
CA ASP A 5 34.05 -18.69 -10.75
C ASP A 5 32.70 -19.17 -10.19
N LYS A 6 32.61 -19.35 -8.86
CA LYS A 6 31.35 -19.69 -8.19
C LYS A 6 30.35 -18.56 -8.28
N PHE A 7 30.76 -17.32 -7.98
CA PHE A 7 29.90 -16.14 -8.12
C PHE A 7 29.44 -15.95 -9.57
N ALA A 8 30.33 -16.08 -10.55
CA ALA A 8 29.95 -15.99 -11.95
C ALA A 8 28.91 -17.05 -12.35
N SER A 9 29.06 -18.28 -11.86
CA SER A 9 28.09 -19.36 -12.11
C SER A 9 26.70 -19.05 -11.53
N GLU A 10 26.63 -18.66 -10.26
CA GLU A 10 25.35 -18.35 -9.58
C GLU A 10 24.63 -17.16 -10.24
N TRP A 11 25.39 -16.10 -10.53
CA TRP A 11 24.83 -14.86 -11.07
C TRP A 11 24.57 -14.91 -12.57
N SER A 12 25.18 -15.84 -13.33
CA SER A 12 24.93 -16.00 -14.76
C SER A 12 23.46 -16.30 -15.06
N SER A 13 22.80 -17.13 -14.26
CA SER A 13 21.39 -17.48 -14.45
C SER A 13 20.45 -16.27 -14.28
N ILE A 14 20.86 -15.30 -13.46
CA ILE A 14 20.11 -14.09 -13.12
C ILE A 14 20.41 -12.99 -14.13
N LEU A 15 21.69 -12.75 -14.43
CA LEU A 15 22.15 -11.62 -15.24
C LEU A 15 22.22 -11.90 -16.74
N SER A 16 22.31 -13.17 -17.16
CA SER A 16 22.39 -13.54 -18.58
C SER A 16 21.01 -13.66 -19.26
N ARG A 17 19.92 -13.40 -18.52
CA ARG A 17 18.57 -13.36 -19.07
C ARG A 17 18.16 -11.92 -19.29
N GLN A 18 17.57 -11.66 -20.46
CA GLN A 18 16.92 -10.39 -20.71
C GLN A 18 15.74 -10.27 -19.72
N HIS A 19 15.82 -9.33 -18.79
CA HIS A 19 14.73 -9.03 -17.84
C HIS A 19 13.52 -8.36 -18.49
N ASN A 20 13.67 -7.95 -19.75
CA ASN A 20 12.63 -7.34 -20.53
C ASN A 20 11.96 -8.37 -21.43
N GLU A 21 10.77 -8.80 -21.04
CA GLU A 21 9.90 -9.70 -21.83
C GLU A 21 9.23 -8.98 -23.02
N VAL A 22 9.32 -7.64 -23.05
CA VAL A 22 8.68 -6.78 -24.06
C VAL A 22 9.69 -6.38 -25.12
N GLY A 23 9.50 -6.85 -26.35
CA GLY A 23 10.30 -6.43 -27.50
C GLY A 23 10.18 -4.92 -27.76
N SER A 24 11.23 -4.32 -28.34
CA SER A 24 11.33 -2.87 -28.57
C SER A 24 10.12 -2.25 -29.28
N MET A 25 9.54 -2.95 -30.26
CA MET A 25 8.35 -2.48 -30.99
C MET A 25 7.07 -2.42 -30.14
N ARG A 26 7.00 -3.12 -29.00
CA ARG A 26 5.85 -3.11 -28.08
C ARG A 26 6.09 -2.26 -26.83
N MET A 27 7.29 -1.71 -26.66
CA MET A 27 7.66 -0.97 -25.46
C MET A 27 6.84 0.31 -25.30
N GLU A 28 6.57 1.01 -26.41
CA GLU A 28 5.72 2.21 -26.41
C GLU A 28 4.30 1.90 -25.95
N PHE A 29 3.72 0.81 -26.44
CA PHE A 29 2.38 0.36 -26.02
C PHE A 29 2.31 0.01 -24.52
N GLU A 30 3.27 -0.76 -23.99
CA GLU A 30 3.27 -1.10 -22.57
C GLU A 30 3.57 0.11 -21.69
N PHE A 31 4.37 1.06 -22.17
CA PHE A 31 4.61 2.32 -21.49
C PHE A 31 3.34 3.17 -21.40
N ASP A 32 2.60 3.31 -22.50
CA ASP A 32 1.32 4.03 -22.54
C ASP A 32 0.29 3.37 -21.62
N ARG A 33 0.23 2.04 -21.62
CA ARG A 33 -0.63 1.28 -20.71
C ARG A 33 -0.27 1.50 -19.25
N PHE A 34 1.03 1.51 -18.93
CA PHE A 34 1.52 1.73 -17.56
C PHE A 34 1.22 3.16 -17.07
N THR A 35 1.39 4.15 -17.93
CA THR A 35 1.16 5.57 -17.59
C THR A 35 -0.33 5.94 -17.58
N THR A 36 -1.18 5.16 -18.23
CA THR A 36 -2.63 5.40 -18.26
C THR A 36 -3.28 4.97 -16.95
N ILE A 37 -3.93 5.93 -16.27
CA ILE A 37 -4.78 5.63 -15.13
C ILE A 37 -6.06 4.91 -15.62
N PRO A 38 -6.35 3.69 -15.11
CA PRO A 38 -7.57 2.95 -15.43
C PRO A 38 -8.83 3.76 -15.13
N HIS A 39 -9.87 3.62 -15.96
CA HIS A 39 -11.07 4.47 -15.89
C HIS A 39 -11.79 4.37 -14.53
N ASP A 40 -11.86 3.18 -13.97
CA ASP A 40 -12.44 2.87 -12.65
C ASP A 40 -11.70 3.52 -11.48
N ARG A 41 -10.46 3.98 -11.69
CA ARG A 41 -9.66 4.69 -10.68
C ARG A 41 -9.54 6.18 -10.94
N ARG A 42 -10.20 6.70 -11.97
CA ARG A 42 -10.22 8.14 -12.24
C ARG A 42 -11.23 8.79 -11.31
N LEU A 43 -10.81 9.85 -10.64
CA LEU A 43 -11.72 10.68 -9.85
C LEU A 43 -12.51 11.55 -10.80
N ASP A 44 -13.83 11.58 -10.63
CA ASP A 44 -14.63 12.60 -11.28
C ASP A 44 -14.54 13.93 -10.50
N LEU A 45 -15.13 15.00 -11.05
CA LEU A 45 -15.12 16.32 -10.39
C LEU A 45 -15.93 16.34 -9.09
N ALA A 46 -16.95 15.49 -8.97
CA ALA A 46 -17.77 15.37 -7.77
C ALA A 46 -17.02 14.63 -6.65
N ASP A 47 -16.35 13.53 -6.98
CA ASP A 47 -15.46 12.77 -6.11
C ASP A 47 -14.35 13.66 -5.56
N ASN A 48 -13.71 14.46 -6.44
CA ASN A 48 -12.66 15.38 -6.01
C ASN A 48 -13.21 16.43 -5.04
N LYS A 49 -14.41 16.97 -5.31
CA LYS A 49 -15.06 17.92 -4.39
C LYS A 49 -15.39 17.27 -3.05
N GLN A 50 -15.78 15.99 -3.04
CA GLN A 50 -16.04 15.25 -1.82
C GLN A 50 -14.77 14.99 -1.03
N LEU A 51 -13.68 14.57 -1.68
CA LEU A 51 -12.40 14.30 -1.05
C LEU A 51 -11.74 15.56 -0.45
N MET A 52 -12.06 16.74 -1.00
CA MET A 52 -11.57 18.02 -0.50
C MET A 52 -12.46 18.66 0.57
N GLN A 53 -13.58 18.04 0.94
CA GLN A 53 -14.43 18.54 2.02
C GLN A 53 -13.79 18.34 3.39
N GLU A 54 -14.21 19.16 4.35
CA GLU A 54 -13.83 18.99 5.74
C GLU A 54 -14.34 17.65 6.25
N VAL A 55 -13.45 16.88 6.87
CA VAL A 55 -13.81 15.61 7.50
C VAL A 55 -14.65 15.90 8.74
N THR A 56 -15.86 15.37 8.77
CA THR A 56 -16.79 15.55 9.89
C THR A 56 -16.48 14.58 11.04
N GLN A 57 -16.95 14.93 12.24
CA GLN A 57 -16.76 14.07 13.41
C GLN A 57 -17.44 12.69 13.23
N ASP A 58 -18.60 12.65 12.58
CA ASP A 58 -19.36 11.42 12.36
C ASP A 58 -18.63 10.47 11.39
N GLU A 59 -17.99 11.02 10.35
CA GLU A 59 -17.14 10.24 9.43
C GLU A 59 -15.92 9.65 10.16
N VAL A 60 -15.31 10.40 11.08
CA VAL A 60 -14.22 9.89 11.93
C VAL A 60 -14.70 8.74 12.81
N VAL A 61 -15.86 8.88 13.46
CA VAL A 61 -16.44 7.82 14.30
C VAL A 61 -16.76 6.58 13.46
N SER A 62 -17.41 6.75 12.30
CA SER A 62 -17.71 5.65 11.39
C SER A 62 -16.45 4.96 10.86
N ALA A 63 -15.38 5.71 10.57
CA ALA A 63 -14.11 5.15 10.16
C ALA A 63 -13.50 4.30 11.28
N ILE A 64 -13.49 4.79 12.52
CA ILE A 64 -13.00 4.05 13.69
C ILE A 64 -13.77 2.74 13.90
N GLU A 65 -15.09 2.77 13.71
CA GLU A 65 -15.94 1.58 13.84
C GLU A 65 -15.72 0.57 12.70
N SER A 66 -15.43 1.05 11.50
CA SER A 66 -15.17 0.22 10.31
C SER A 66 -13.79 -0.46 10.33
N LEU A 67 -12.87 -0.03 11.19
CA LEU A 67 -11.57 -0.67 11.35
C LEU A 67 -11.76 -2.09 11.92
N ASN A 68 -11.58 -3.09 11.05
CA ASN A 68 -11.52 -4.49 11.43
C ASN A 68 -10.37 -4.71 12.43
N ARG A 69 -10.67 -4.72 13.74
CA ARG A 69 -9.71 -4.94 14.84
C ARG A 69 -9.19 -6.38 14.93
N HIS A 70 -8.97 -7.05 13.79
CA HIS A 70 -8.43 -8.41 13.74
C HIS A 70 -6.91 -8.45 13.98
N ASN A 71 -6.23 -7.30 14.01
CA ASN A 71 -4.78 -7.20 14.27
C ASN A 71 -4.44 -6.95 15.76
N ALA A 72 -5.40 -6.97 16.68
CA ALA A 72 -5.16 -6.65 18.09
C ALA A 72 -4.61 -7.83 18.94
N ALA A 73 -4.20 -8.93 18.32
CA ALA A 73 -3.66 -10.11 19.02
C ALA A 73 -2.39 -10.70 18.36
N GLY A 74 -1.63 -9.89 17.62
CA GLY A 74 -0.27 -10.24 17.20
C GLY A 74 0.75 -9.67 18.19
N SER A 75 1.78 -10.44 18.53
CA SER A 75 2.87 -10.09 19.46
C SER A 75 3.74 -8.88 19.08
N ASP A 76 3.43 -8.22 17.97
CA ASP A 76 4.24 -7.15 17.42
C ASP A 76 3.70 -5.82 17.94
N GLY A 77 4.29 -5.40 19.06
CA GLY A 77 3.88 -4.27 19.88
C GLY A 77 3.97 -2.91 19.20
N ILE A 78 3.02 -2.62 18.30
CA ILE A 78 2.68 -1.27 17.88
C ILE A 78 1.15 -1.14 17.85
N ASN A 79 0.53 -1.18 19.04
CA ASN A 79 -0.85 -0.74 19.21
C ASN A 79 -0.86 0.74 19.59
N ASN A 80 -1.53 1.56 18.77
CA ASN A 80 -1.94 2.91 19.14
C ASN A 80 -3.12 2.76 20.11
N ASP A 81 -2.82 2.65 21.40
CA ASP A 81 -3.79 2.51 22.47
C ASP A 81 -4.55 3.83 22.68
N LEU A 82 -5.65 4.00 21.94
CA LEU A 82 -6.70 4.96 22.26
C LEU A 82 -7.81 4.26 23.05
N SER A 83 -7.45 3.61 24.17
CA SER A 83 -8.44 3.15 25.14
C SER A 83 -9.04 4.35 25.90
N ARG A 84 -10.12 4.86 25.31
CA ARG A 84 -11.34 5.34 25.98
C ARG A 84 -11.16 5.71 27.47
N ALA A 85 -10.67 6.92 27.75
CA ALA A 85 -10.80 7.56 29.06
C ALA A 85 -12.25 8.02 29.31
N THR A 86 -13.21 7.09 29.24
CA THR A 86 -14.55 7.27 29.83
C THR A 86 -14.61 6.37 31.06
N GLY A 87 -14.30 6.95 32.20
CA GLY A 87 -14.28 6.24 33.48
C GLY A 87 -14.11 7.19 34.64
N MET A 88 -14.93 8.25 34.69
CA MET A 88 -15.07 9.09 35.87
C MET A 88 -15.52 8.23 37.05
N THR A 89 -14.58 7.82 37.90
CA THR A 89 -14.87 7.28 39.23
C THR A 89 -14.15 8.16 40.24
N ARG A 90 -14.93 9.03 40.88
CA ARG A 90 -14.52 9.73 42.11
C ARG A 90 -14.24 8.66 43.17
N CYS A 91 -13.00 8.55 43.62
CA CYS A 91 -12.73 7.93 44.91
C CYS A 91 -12.96 8.96 46.01
N ARG A 92 -13.78 8.60 46.99
CA ARG A 92 -13.78 9.21 48.32
C ARG A 92 -12.53 8.80 49.08
#